data_AF-A0A2M7FZP9-F1
#
_entry.id   AF-A0A2M7FZP9-F1
#
_cell.length_a   1.000
_cell.length_b   1.000
_cell.length_c   1.000
_cell.angle_alpha   90.00
_cell.angle_beta   90.00
_cell.angle_gamma   90.00
#
_symmetry.space_group_name_H-M   'P 1'
#
loop_
_entity.id
_entity.type
_entity.pdbx_description
1 polymer ?
#
loop_
_entity_poly.entity_id
_entity_poly.type
_entity_poly.pdbx_seq_one_letter_code
_entity_poly.pdbx_strand_id
1 'polypeptide(L)'
;MVEQSNELGPNLQSKIKASLGHKISRLRKKHKLSMKALADLTGVSPAYICRLESGERNPSREFVDRLAETLFKDGSQTEKDEFLISAGFAPAQYRQTNGNEDIISLYEKALNENPQQFKLFIGLVMVLIRTDRIEDAEKKIQEGIALFDNQIQLQSLFAALALAKKEYDTAIEYQSSALQYFKSQHFENDENIQLSDLLLSYGVMNFCKGEYFLDLKYTHEEKHPKKSKKYFETAMIALNQAIEIYQEALALVPEDVYILDEYARACFSMAYIQEDETLAHEFWQRCISGFQQVICSEDKHELGYANLLQSTSFLGYALTKSGRFPEAWFQLNLIESCAPHYWLIHYLKACHFCQKIQVENPGEPEREKYLIQALNSLQKAIESNDPSNKTLTEAPIDPDLKLLRTSKNPEFCGLMSKDYLRGSDES
;
A
#
# COMPACT_ATOMS: atom_id res chain seq x y z
N MET A 1 5.90 29.53 -9.43
CA MET A 1 4.48 29.26 -9.15
C MET A 1 4.00 28.14 -10.07
N VAL A 2 4.16 26.90 -9.62
CA VAL A 2 3.39 25.75 -10.09
C VAL A 2 3.21 24.91 -8.82
N GLU A 3 1.97 24.85 -8.33
CA GLU A 3 1.52 23.95 -7.28
C GLU A 3 1.72 22.51 -7.77
N GLN A 4 2.64 21.79 -7.14
CA GLN A 4 2.67 20.33 -7.20
C GLN A 4 1.93 19.86 -5.95
N SER A 5 0.68 19.43 -6.16
CA SER A 5 -0.10 18.67 -5.21
C SER A 5 0.65 17.39 -4.83
N ASN A 6 1.23 17.40 -3.63
CA ASN A 6 1.76 16.24 -2.92
C ASN A 6 0.61 15.28 -2.61
N GLU A 7 0.33 14.35 -3.52
CA GLU A 7 -0.52 13.21 -3.22
C GLU A 7 0.29 12.18 -2.43
N LEU A 8 -0.05 12.02 -1.15
CA LEU A 8 0.33 10.86 -0.35
C LEU A 8 -0.03 9.59 -1.13
N GLY A 9 0.96 8.72 -1.34
CA GLY A 9 0.79 7.51 -2.13
C GLY A 9 -0.40 6.65 -1.64
N PRO A 10 -1.18 6.04 -2.55
CA PRO A 10 -2.41 5.29 -2.26
C PRO A 10 -2.25 4.12 -1.27
N ASN A 11 -1.01 3.74 -0.94
CA ASN A 11 -0.64 2.56 -0.15
C ASN A 11 -0.76 2.75 1.38
N LEU A 12 -0.68 3.97 1.90
CA LEU A 12 -0.96 4.23 3.33
C LEU A 12 -2.47 4.38 3.57
N GLN A 13 -3.18 5.00 2.62
CA GLN A 13 -4.63 5.16 2.66
C GLN A 13 -5.37 3.82 2.61
N SER A 14 -4.87 2.84 1.85
CA SER A 14 -5.45 1.50 1.75
C SER A 14 -5.22 0.64 3.00
N LYS A 15 -4.05 0.74 3.65
CA LYS A 15 -3.74 0.06 4.93
C LYS A 15 -4.66 0.47 6.08
N ILE A 16 -5.17 1.70 6.07
CA ILE A 16 -6.15 2.18 7.06
C ILE A 16 -7.58 1.76 6.67
N LYS A 17 -7.89 1.85 5.37
CA LYS A 17 -9.21 1.52 4.79
C LYS A 17 -9.59 0.06 5.04
N ALA A 18 -8.63 -0.86 5.06
CA ALA A 18 -8.93 -2.26 5.30
C ALA A 18 -9.22 -2.59 6.77
N SER A 19 -8.60 -1.91 7.74
CA SER A 19 -8.76 -2.24 9.18
C SER A 19 -10.21 -2.23 9.69
N LEU A 20 -11.11 -1.44 9.09
CA LEU A 20 -12.51 -1.37 9.51
C LEU A 20 -13.32 -2.62 9.13
N GLY A 21 -13.17 -3.11 7.89
CA GLY A 21 -13.87 -4.31 7.41
C GLY A 21 -13.57 -5.51 8.30
N HIS A 22 -12.32 -5.61 8.75
CA HIS A 22 -11.84 -6.67 9.66
C HIS A 22 -12.28 -6.50 11.07
N LYS A 23 -12.28 -5.26 11.56
CA LYS A 23 -12.88 -4.97 12.86
C LYS A 23 -14.36 -5.37 12.86
N ILE A 24 -15.10 -5.10 11.80
CA ILE A 24 -16.50 -5.54 11.64
C ILE A 24 -16.60 -7.07 11.61
N SER A 25 -15.83 -7.74 10.76
CA SER A 25 -15.83 -9.21 10.64
C SER A 25 -15.47 -9.90 11.96
N ARG A 26 -14.42 -9.43 12.64
CA ARG A 26 -13.96 -9.94 13.93
C ARG A 26 -14.98 -9.72 15.03
N LEU A 27 -15.56 -8.52 15.12
CA LEU A 27 -16.63 -8.23 16.08
C LEU A 27 -17.86 -9.10 15.80
N ARG A 28 -18.29 -9.21 14.54
CA ARG A 28 -19.40 -10.07 14.13
C ARG A 28 -19.17 -11.52 14.57
N LYS A 29 -17.98 -12.07 14.31
CA LYS A 29 -17.57 -13.43 14.72
C LYS A 29 -17.55 -13.56 16.25
N LYS A 30 -17.01 -12.58 16.98
CA LYS A 30 -17.01 -12.52 18.46
C LYS A 30 -18.44 -12.57 19.03
N HIS A 31 -19.39 -11.89 18.38
CA HIS A 31 -20.81 -11.90 18.74
C HIS A 31 -21.58 -13.09 18.15
N LYS A 32 -20.90 -14.07 17.51
CA LYS A 32 -21.49 -15.27 16.89
C LYS A 32 -22.58 -14.96 15.84
N LEU A 33 -22.47 -13.83 15.16
CA LEU A 33 -23.41 -13.40 14.13
C LEU A 33 -22.97 -13.91 12.75
N SER A 34 -23.91 -14.39 11.94
CA SER A 34 -23.67 -14.62 10.52
C SER A 34 -23.75 -13.31 9.74
N MET A 35 -23.15 -13.24 8.53
CA MET A 35 -23.28 -12.04 7.67
C MET A 35 -24.75 -11.71 7.38
N LYS A 36 -25.59 -12.75 7.21
CA LYS A 36 -27.03 -12.59 7.04
C LYS A 36 -27.69 -12.01 8.30
N ALA A 37 -27.35 -12.53 9.48
CA ALA A 37 -27.89 -12.03 10.74
C ALA A 37 -27.48 -10.57 11.01
N LEU A 38 -26.23 -10.19 10.72
CA LEU A 38 -25.78 -8.80 10.83
C LEU A 38 -26.49 -7.90 9.82
N ALA A 39 -26.69 -8.37 8.59
CA ALA A 39 -27.41 -7.64 7.55
C ALA A 39 -28.88 -7.39 7.94
N ASP A 40 -29.55 -8.40 8.49
CA ASP A 40 -30.93 -8.30 8.99
C ASP A 40 -31.02 -7.32 10.16
N LEU A 41 -30.05 -7.33 11.09
CA LEU A 41 -30.00 -6.41 12.23
C LEU A 41 -29.71 -4.96 11.83
N THR A 42 -28.92 -4.75 10.78
CA THR A 42 -28.49 -3.42 10.34
C THR A 42 -29.32 -2.86 9.18
N GLY A 43 -30.26 -3.63 8.64
CA GLY A 43 -31.18 -3.21 7.57
C GLY A 43 -30.51 -3.04 6.21
N VAL A 44 -29.52 -3.88 5.89
CA VAL A 44 -28.85 -3.90 4.59
C VAL A 44 -28.85 -5.31 4.00
N SER A 45 -28.37 -5.46 2.76
CA SER A 45 -28.25 -6.80 2.16
C SER A 45 -27.04 -7.56 2.69
N PRO A 46 -27.10 -8.90 2.81
CA PRO A 46 -25.94 -9.74 3.13
C PRO A 46 -24.77 -9.53 2.16
N ALA A 47 -25.07 -9.23 0.89
CA ALA A 47 -24.06 -8.87 -0.11
C ALA A 47 -23.40 -7.51 0.14
N TYR A 48 -24.05 -6.59 0.85
CA TYR A 48 -23.45 -5.33 1.27
C TYR A 48 -22.52 -5.54 2.47
N ILE A 49 -22.92 -6.35 3.46
CA ILE A 49 -22.04 -6.74 4.58
C ILE A 49 -20.80 -7.48 4.09
N CYS A 50 -20.95 -8.41 3.14
CA CYS A 50 -19.82 -9.11 2.55
C CYS A 50 -18.82 -8.15 1.89
N ARG A 51 -19.32 -7.19 1.09
CA ARG A 51 -18.50 -6.15 0.43
C ARG A 51 -17.90 -5.14 1.39
N LEU A 52 -18.54 -4.93 2.53
CA LEU A 52 -18.06 -4.06 3.58
C LEU A 52 -16.93 -4.72 4.39
N GLU A 53 -17.14 -5.98 4.81
CA GLU A 53 -16.11 -6.76 5.50
C GLU A 53 -14.89 -6.96 4.60
N SER A 54 -15.09 -7.07 3.28
CA SER A 54 -13.99 -7.18 2.31
C SER A 54 -13.28 -5.88 1.95
N GLY A 55 -13.71 -4.74 2.49
CA GLY A 55 -13.16 -3.43 2.15
C GLY A 55 -13.46 -2.95 0.72
N GLU A 56 -14.36 -3.62 0.00
CA GLU A 56 -14.83 -3.22 -1.35
C GLU A 56 -15.73 -1.97 -1.27
N ARG A 57 -16.45 -1.78 -0.16
CA ARG A 57 -17.26 -0.58 0.08
C ARG A 57 -16.96 0.07 1.42
N ASN A 58 -16.87 1.39 1.40
CA ASN A 58 -16.85 2.20 2.62
C ASN A 58 -18.27 2.37 3.17
N PRO A 59 -18.48 2.13 4.47
CA PRO A 59 -19.75 2.37 5.11
C PRO A 59 -19.96 3.88 5.27
N SER A 60 -21.20 4.35 5.14
CA SER A 60 -21.52 5.72 5.55
C SER A 60 -21.41 5.83 7.07
N ARG A 61 -21.21 7.04 7.60
CA ARG A 61 -21.17 7.24 9.05
C ARG A 61 -22.45 6.74 9.72
N GLU A 62 -23.62 7.00 9.14
CA GLU A 62 -24.91 6.52 9.65
C GLU A 62 -24.99 4.99 9.68
N PHE A 63 -24.27 4.32 8.76
CA PHE A 63 -24.16 2.87 8.79
C PHE A 63 -23.19 2.39 9.86
N VAL A 64 -22.06 3.08 10.08
CA VAL A 64 -21.14 2.78 11.17
C VAL A 64 -21.77 3.03 12.54
N ASP A 65 -22.57 4.08 12.69
CA ASP A 65 -23.37 4.34 13.90
C ASP A 65 -24.30 3.15 14.20
N ARG A 66 -25.05 2.68 13.19
CA ARG A 66 -25.92 1.50 13.33
C ARG A 66 -25.15 0.22 13.66
N LEU A 67 -23.98 0.04 13.04
CA LEU A 67 -23.09 -1.08 13.37
C LEU A 67 -22.58 -0.97 14.81
N ALA A 68 -22.23 0.23 15.27
CA ALA A 68 -21.79 0.47 16.64
C ALA A 68 -22.90 0.13 17.64
N GLU A 69 -24.12 0.57 17.38
CA GLU A 69 -25.29 0.25 18.20
C GLU A 69 -25.61 -1.25 18.22
N THR A 70 -25.39 -1.94 17.10
CA THR A 70 -25.68 -3.37 16.97
C THR A 70 -24.60 -4.24 17.60
N LEU A 71 -23.32 -3.93 17.34
CA LEU A 71 -22.18 -4.72 17.79
C LEU A 71 -21.82 -4.43 19.25
N PHE A 72 -22.06 -3.21 19.73
CA PHE A 72 -21.77 -2.80 21.11
C PHE A 72 -23.06 -2.50 21.87
N LYS A 73 -24.09 -3.34 21.71
CA LYS A 73 -25.42 -3.13 22.31
C LYS A 73 -25.36 -2.98 23.84
N ASP A 74 -24.52 -3.78 24.49
CA ASP A 74 -24.23 -3.74 25.94
C ASP A 74 -22.90 -3.00 26.25
N GLY A 75 -22.28 -2.42 25.22
CA GLY A 75 -21.00 -1.72 25.33
C GLY A 75 -21.17 -0.28 25.81
N SER A 76 -20.12 0.21 26.44
CA SER A 76 -19.97 1.60 26.84
C SER A 76 -20.03 2.54 25.62
N GLN A 77 -20.42 3.79 25.85
CA GLN A 77 -20.36 4.83 24.81
C GLN A 77 -18.94 4.98 24.24
N THR A 78 -17.92 4.78 25.09
CA THR A 78 -16.52 4.75 24.72
C THR A 78 -16.21 3.68 23.66
N GLU A 79 -16.72 2.45 23.78
CA GLU A 79 -16.49 1.39 22.79
C GLU A 79 -17.13 1.70 21.43
N LYS A 80 -18.30 2.35 21.43
CA LYS A 80 -18.98 2.81 20.21
C LYS A 80 -18.20 3.94 19.53
N ASP A 81 -17.69 4.87 20.32
CA ASP A 81 -16.86 5.98 19.84
C ASP A 81 -15.52 5.46 19.30
N GLU A 82 -14.89 4.50 19.98
CA GLU A 82 -13.68 3.80 19.50
C GLU A 82 -13.90 3.10 18.15
N PHE A 83 -15.09 2.55 17.94
CA PHE A 83 -15.45 1.92 16.66
C PHE A 83 -15.61 2.96 15.55
N LEU A 84 -16.26 4.09 15.83
CA LEU A 84 -16.37 5.22 14.91
C LEU A 84 -15.01 5.79 14.52
N ILE A 85 -14.12 6.00 15.49
CA ILE A 85 -12.75 6.49 15.29
C ILE A 85 -11.98 5.57 14.35
N SER A 86 -12.05 4.25 14.60
CA SER A 86 -11.39 3.27 13.72
C SER A 86 -11.99 3.22 12.31
N ALA A 87 -13.22 3.69 12.14
CA ALA A 87 -13.86 3.84 10.84
C ALA A 87 -13.53 5.18 10.15
N GLY A 88 -12.69 6.02 10.77
CA GLY A 88 -12.37 7.36 10.26
C GLY A 88 -13.45 8.40 10.57
N PHE A 89 -14.37 8.10 11.49
CA PHE A 89 -15.44 9.01 11.91
C PHE A 89 -15.22 9.53 13.33
N ALA A 90 -15.75 10.71 13.62
CA ALA A 90 -15.72 11.25 14.97
C ALA A 90 -16.68 10.50 15.93
N PRO A 91 -16.45 10.56 17.25
CA PRO A 91 -17.36 10.07 18.29
C PRO A 91 -18.81 10.56 18.13
N ALA A 92 -19.77 9.76 18.58
CA ALA A 92 -21.19 10.01 18.37
C ALA A 92 -21.68 11.30 19.07
N GLN A 93 -21.08 11.66 20.20
CA GLN A 93 -21.41 12.87 20.96
C GLN A 93 -21.12 14.18 20.20
N TYR A 94 -20.26 14.14 19.18
CA TYR A 94 -19.96 15.30 18.33
C TYR A 94 -20.84 15.36 17.06
N ARG A 95 -21.91 14.56 16.98
CA ARG A 95 -22.89 14.57 15.87
C ARG A 95 -23.60 15.91 15.70
N GLN A 96 -23.81 16.66 16.79
CA GLN A 96 -24.65 17.87 16.77
C GLN A 96 -23.90 19.18 16.55
N THR A 97 -22.58 19.16 16.35
CA THR A 97 -21.86 20.35 15.92
C THR A 97 -21.73 20.37 14.40
N ASN A 98 -22.24 21.46 13.81
CA ASN A 98 -22.55 21.72 12.39
C ASN A 98 -21.70 20.98 11.34
N GLY A 99 -22.36 20.57 10.24
CA GLY A 99 -21.85 19.75 9.14
C GLY A 99 -20.75 20.34 8.24
N ASN A 100 -19.80 21.09 8.81
CA ASN A 100 -18.57 21.56 8.17
C ASN A 100 -17.35 21.51 9.13
N GLU A 101 -17.43 20.81 10.27
CA GLU A 101 -16.29 20.69 11.19
C GLU A 101 -15.24 19.70 10.64
N ASP A 102 -14.00 20.19 10.52
CA ASP A 102 -12.81 19.42 10.12
C ASP A 102 -12.61 18.22 11.07
N ILE A 103 -12.27 17.04 10.54
CA ILE A 103 -11.98 15.82 11.33
C ILE A 103 -10.97 16.12 12.45
N ILE A 104 -10.00 16.99 12.18
CA ILE A 104 -9.00 17.45 13.15
C ILE A 104 -9.67 18.14 14.34
N SER A 105 -10.59 19.08 14.09
CA SER A 105 -11.30 19.82 15.14
C SER A 105 -12.15 18.89 16.04
N LEU A 106 -12.67 17.80 15.47
CA LEU A 106 -13.43 16.80 16.21
C LEU A 106 -12.55 15.98 17.16
N TYR A 107 -11.35 15.59 16.71
CA TYR A 107 -10.36 14.95 17.59
C TYR A 107 -9.85 15.90 18.68
N GLU A 108 -9.59 17.16 18.35
CA GLU A 108 -9.15 18.17 19.32
C GLU A 108 -10.19 18.39 20.41
N LYS A 109 -11.47 18.51 20.03
CA LYS A 109 -12.57 18.61 20.99
C LYS A 109 -12.66 17.36 21.88
N ALA A 110 -12.51 16.17 21.29
CA ALA A 110 -12.51 14.91 22.03
C ALA A 110 -11.37 14.80 23.05
N LEU A 111 -10.18 15.26 22.69
CA LEU A 111 -9.03 15.30 23.60
C LEU A 111 -9.15 16.40 24.66
N ASN A 112 -9.80 17.53 24.36
CA ASN A 112 -10.06 18.54 25.39
C ASN A 112 -11.00 18.02 26.49
N GLU A 113 -11.97 17.18 26.13
CA GLU A 113 -12.87 16.55 27.09
C GLU A 113 -12.20 15.38 27.83
N ASN A 114 -11.33 14.62 27.15
CA ASN A 114 -10.60 13.51 27.75
C ASN A 114 -9.10 13.51 27.37
N PRO A 115 -8.27 14.34 28.03
CA PRO A 115 -6.87 14.55 27.63
C PRO A 115 -5.98 13.31 27.74
N GLN A 116 -6.38 12.33 28.55
CA GLN A 116 -5.63 11.10 28.83
C GLN A 116 -5.98 9.95 27.86
N GLN A 117 -6.85 10.16 26.87
CA GLN A 117 -7.19 9.11 25.90
C GLN A 117 -6.16 8.99 24.78
N PHE A 118 -5.21 8.08 24.96
CA PHE A 118 -4.09 7.88 24.03
C PHE A 118 -4.50 7.44 22.62
N LYS A 119 -5.56 6.64 22.46
CA LYS A 119 -6.05 6.21 21.14
C LYS A 119 -6.56 7.39 20.30
N LEU A 120 -7.28 8.34 20.93
CA LEU A 120 -7.72 9.58 20.27
C LEU A 120 -6.53 10.43 19.85
N PHE A 121 -5.51 10.48 20.69
CA PHE A 121 -4.26 11.18 20.42
C PHE A 121 -3.53 10.60 19.21
N ILE A 122 -3.36 9.28 19.14
CA ILE A 122 -2.83 8.60 17.94
C ILE A 122 -3.66 8.94 16.71
N GLY A 123 -4.99 8.85 16.82
CA GLY A 123 -5.92 9.17 15.72
C GLY A 123 -5.70 10.58 15.17
N LEU A 124 -5.62 11.58 16.04
CA LEU A 124 -5.34 12.97 15.68
C LEU A 124 -3.99 13.11 14.97
N VAL A 125 -2.91 12.60 15.57
CA VAL A 125 -1.56 12.70 15.01
C VAL A 125 -1.50 12.05 13.61
N MET A 126 -2.08 10.87 13.46
CA MET A 126 -2.10 10.17 12.18
C MET A 126 -2.93 10.90 11.12
N VAL A 127 -4.03 11.56 11.49
CA VAL A 127 -4.79 12.41 10.57
C VAL A 127 -3.95 13.62 10.15
N LEU A 128 -3.31 14.31 11.09
CA LEU A 128 -2.45 15.46 10.80
C LEU A 128 -1.35 15.09 9.79
N ILE A 129 -0.67 13.97 9.99
CA ILE A 129 0.34 13.44 9.06
C ILE A 129 -0.27 13.17 7.67
N ARG A 130 -1.45 12.55 7.60
CA ARG A 130 -2.14 12.24 6.32
C ARG A 130 -2.71 13.46 5.61
N THR A 131 -2.88 14.57 6.31
CA THR A 131 -3.32 15.85 5.73
C THR A 131 -2.14 16.77 5.43
N ASP A 132 -0.90 16.26 5.48
CA ASP A 132 0.35 17.00 5.28
C ASP A 132 0.54 18.18 6.28
N ARG A 133 -0.11 18.10 7.45
CA ARG A 133 0.02 19.06 8.56
C ARG A 133 1.13 18.64 9.51
N ILE A 134 2.34 18.55 8.97
CA ILE A 134 3.52 17.96 9.61
C ILE A 134 3.94 18.74 10.88
N GLU A 135 3.94 20.06 10.84
CA GLU A 135 4.32 20.92 11.98
C GLU A 135 3.35 20.77 13.15
N ASP A 136 2.04 20.68 12.85
CA ASP A 136 1.00 20.46 13.86
C ASP A 136 1.12 19.07 14.49
N ALA A 137 1.39 18.05 13.67
CA ALA A 137 1.63 16.69 14.16
C ALA A 137 2.83 16.65 15.11
N GLU A 138 3.95 17.30 14.74
CA GLU A 138 5.15 17.36 15.57
C GLU A 138 4.89 18.01 16.93
N LYS A 139 4.27 19.18 16.93
CA LYS A 139 3.88 19.87 18.16
C LYS A 139 2.98 18.99 19.02
N LYS A 140 2.01 18.32 18.41
CA LYS A 140 1.08 17.44 19.14
C LYS A 140 1.80 16.25 19.76
N ILE A 141 2.73 15.61 19.04
CA ILE A 141 3.53 14.51 19.60
C ILE A 141 4.38 15.00 20.79
N GLN A 142 5.00 16.19 20.69
CA GLN A 142 5.78 16.78 21.78
C GLN A 142 4.92 17.04 23.03
N GLU A 143 3.70 17.55 22.87
CA GLU A 143 2.73 17.69 23.96
C GLU A 143 2.41 16.33 24.60
N GLY A 144 2.29 15.28 23.79
CA GLY A 144 2.02 13.92 24.24
C GLY A 144 3.09 13.31 25.16
N ILE A 145 4.37 13.70 25.02
CA ILE A 145 5.45 13.21 25.89
C ILE A 145 5.19 13.53 27.35
N ALA A 146 4.67 14.73 27.63
CA ALA A 146 4.36 15.15 28.99
C ALA A 146 3.07 14.53 29.54
N LEU A 147 2.22 13.98 28.67
CA LEU A 147 0.87 13.53 29.00
C LEU A 147 0.76 12.01 29.17
N PHE A 148 1.57 11.23 28.44
CA PHE A 148 1.42 9.78 28.35
C PHE A 148 2.69 9.04 28.75
N ASP A 149 2.51 7.96 29.52
CA ASP A 149 3.57 7.01 29.88
C ASP A 149 3.66 5.83 28.88
N ASN A 150 3.42 6.11 27.59
CA ASN A 150 3.42 5.11 26.50
C ASN A 150 4.63 5.30 25.58
N GLN A 151 5.83 5.06 26.12
CA GLN A 151 7.09 5.34 25.43
C GLN A 151 7.18 4.66 24.05
N ILE A 152 6.77 3.39 23.92
CA ILE A 152 6.88 2.64 22.66
C ILE A 152 6.03 3.27 21.56
N GLN A 153 4.74 3.52 21.85
CA GLN A 153 3.82 4.05 20.85
C GLN A 153 4.14 5.51 20.50
N LEU A 154 4.61 6.32 21.46
CA LEU A 154 5.11 7.67 21.17
C LEU A 154 6.32 7.65 20.24
N GLN A 155 7.26 6.72 20.45
CA GLN A 155 8.40 6.52 19.54
C GLN A 155 7.95 6.09 18.14
N SER A 156 6.96 5.19 18.03
CA SER A 156 6.38 4.82 16.74
C SER A 156 5.66 5.99 16.04
N LEU A 157 5.03 6.91 16.79
CA LEU A 157 4.46 8.14 16.21
C LEU A 157 5.55 9.08 15.68
N PHE A 158 6.65 9.26 16.40
CA PHE A 158 7.81 10.01 15.92
C PHE A 158 8.42 9.37 14.66
N ALA A 159 8.51 8.04 14.63
CA ALA A 159 8.99 7.30 13.46
C ALA A 159 8.07 7.52 12.24
N ALA A 160 6.75 7.47 12.43
CA ALA A 160 5.78 7.75 11.37
C ALA A 160 5.86 9.20 10.85
N LEU A 161 6.06 10.17 11.75
CA LEU A 161 6.26 11.57 11.39
C LEU A 161 7.55 11.77 10.58
N ALA A 162 8.67 11.21 11.04
CA ALA A 162 9.94 11.28 10.34
C ALA A 162 9.86 10.62 8.94
N LEU A 163 9.14 9.50 8.84
CA LEU A 163 8.88 8.85 7.55
C LEU A 163 8.10 9.77 6.60
N ALA A 164 7.07 10.48 7.09
CA ALA A 164 6.32 11.45 6.30
C ALA A 164 7.18 12.63 5.83
N LYS A 165 8.15 13.06 6.65
CA LYS A 165 9.18 14.06 6.30
C LYS A 165 10.25 13.53 5.33
N LYS A 166 10.22 12.24 4.97
CA LYS A 166 11.27 11.53 4.20
C LYS A 166 12.63 11.50 4.92
N GLU A 167 12.63 11.64 6.24
CA GLU A 167 13.79 11.52 7.12
C GLU A 167 13.97 10.06 7.54
N TYR A 168 14.35 9.21 6.57
CA TYR A 168 14.31 7.76 6.76
C TYR A 168 15.24 7.25 7.85
N ASP A 169 16.44 7.80 7.99
CA ASP A 169 17.38 7.40 9.04
C ASP A 169 16.81 7.69 10.43
N THR A 170 16.28 8.89 10.64
CA THR A 170 15.59 9.28 11.88
C THR A 170 14.38 8.39 12.17
N ALA A 171 13.57 8.05 11.15
CA ALA A 171 12.43 7.15 11.31
C ALA A 171 12.86 5.76 11.80
N ILE A 172 13.91 5.20 11.19
CA ILE A 172 14.49 3.90 11.54
C ILE A 172 15.08 3.94 12.96
N GLU A 173 15.74 5.03 13.37
CA GLU A 173 16.27 5.21 14.72
C GLU A 173 15.17 5.21 15.79
N TYR A 174 14.08 5.94 15.55
CA TYR A 174 12.95 5.96 16.49
C TYR A 174 12.27 4.58 16.61
N GLN A 175 12.04 3.92 15.48
CA GLN A 175 11.38 2.61 15.50
C GLN A 175 12.28 1.49 16.07
N SER A 176 13.59 1.54 15.81
CA SER A 176 14.54 0.60 16.41
C SER A 176 14.63 0.79 17.94
N SER A 177 14.56 2.04 18.41
CA SER A 177 14.50 2.34 19.85
C SER A 177 13.21 1.79 20.49
N ALA A 178 12.06 1.93 19.81
CA ALA A 178 10.79 1.35 20.25
C ALA A 178 10.87 -0.19 20.36
N LEU A 179 11.45 -0.85 19.36
CA LEU A 179 11.67 -2.30 19.35
C LEU A 179 12.63 -2.76 20.45
N GLN A 180 13.75 -2.05 20.66
CA GLN A 180 14.71 -2.39 21.71
C GLN A 180 14.07 -2.28 23.10
N TYR A 181 13.29 -1.22 23.32
CA TYR A 181 12.58 -1.04 24.58
C TYR A 181 11.55 -2.16 24.79
N PHE A 182 10.75 -2.48 23.77
CA PHE A 182 9.79 -3.60 23.78
C PHE A 182 10.47 -4.94 24.10
N LYS A 183 11.64 -5.23 23.50
CA LYS A 183 12.37 -6.49 23.75
C LYS A 183 13.04 -6.53 25.13
N SER A 184 13.39 -5.39 25.71
CA SER A 184 14.13 -5.32 26.99
C SER A 184 13.22 -5.48 28.21
N GLN A 185 12.04 -4.90 28.16
CA GLN A 185 10.98 -5.09 29.14
C GLN A 185 10.33 -6.43 28.80
N HIS A 186 10.20 -7.36 29.73
CA HIS A 186 9.49 -8.62 29.48
C HIS A 186 7.98 -8.33 29.41
N PHE A 187 7.54 -7.67 28.34
CA PHE A 187 6.13 -7.42 28.04
C PHE A 187 5.45 -8.74 27.67
N GLU A 188 5.23 -9.58 28.67
CA GLU A 188 4.31 -10.71 28.58
C GLU A 188 2.89 -10.13 28.56
N ASN A 189 2.37 -9.87 27.35
CA ASN A 189 0.97 -9.52 27.09
C ASN A 189 0.52 -8.11 27.48
N ASP A 190 1.12 -7.06 26.91
CA ASP A 190 0.32 -5.84 26.70
C ASP A 190 -0.63 -6.11 25.52
N GLU A 191 -1.93 -6.23 25.78
CA GLU A 191 -2.96 -6.55 24.77
C GLU A 191 -2.99 -5.56 23.59
N ASN A 192 -2.31 -4.41 23.69
CA ASN A 192 -2.41 -3.33 22.71
C ASN A 192 -1.21 -3.20 21.75
N ILE A 193 -0.08 -3.87 21.98
CA ILE A 193 1.13 -3.74 21.14
C ILE A 193 1.71 -5.11 20.82
N GLN A 194 1.68 -5.49 19.54
CA GLN A 194 2.30 -6.74 19.09
C GLN A 194 3.69 -6.49 18.50
N LEU A 195 4.61 -7.42 18.76
CA LEU A 195 5.95 -7.36 18.19
C LEU A 195 5.91 -7.39 16.65
N SER A 196 4.99 -8.15 16.06
CA SER A 196 4.75 -8.22 14.61
C SER A 196 4.43 -6.85 14.01
N ASP A 197 3.59 -6.04 14.66
CA ASP A 197 3.22 -4.69 14.19
C ASP A 197 4.41 -3.73 14.21
N LEU A 198 5.25 -3.83 15.24
CA LEU A 198 6.46 -3.03 15.37
C LEU A 198 7.50 -3.42 14.30
N LEU A 199 7.65 -4.72 14.04
CA LEU A 199 8.53 -5.24 12.98
C LEU A 199 8.01 -4.85 11.59
N LEU A 200 6.71 -4.96 11.33
CA LEU A 200 6.09 -4.51 10.08
C LEU A 200 6.41 -3.03 9.82
N SER A 201 6.18 -2.17 10.81
CA SER A 201 6.48 -0.74 10.70
C SER A 201 7.97 -0.47 10.44
N TYR A 202 8.84 -1.23 11.10
CA TYR A 202 10.29 -1.12 10.94
C TYR A 202 10.76 -1.56 9.55
N GLY A 203 10.21 -2.67 9.04
CA GLY A 203 10.47 -3.14 7.68
C GLY A 203 9.99 -2.13 6.64
N VAL A 204 8.81 -1.54 6.82
CA VAL A 204 8.26 -0.51 5.90
C VAL A 204 9.17 0.70 5.80
N MET A 205 9.74 1.17 6.91
CA MET A 205 10.68 2.30 6.88
C MET A 205 11.95 1.98 6.09
N ASN A 206 12.50 0.78 6.28
CA ASN A 206 13.67 0.32 5.51
C ASN A 206 13.34 0.12 4.03
N PHE A 207 12.16 -0.43 3.72
CA PHE A 207 11.68 -0.58 2.34
C PHE A 207 11.52 0.79 1.66
N CYS A 208 10.84 1.75 2.29
CA CYS A 208 10.70 3.11 1.76
C CYS A 208 12.04 3.82 1.55
N LYS A 209 13.00 3.64 2.48
CA LYS A 209 14.38 4.12 2.31
C LYS A 209 15.03 3.51 1.06
N GLY A 210 14.89 2.19 0.89
CA GLY A 210 15.37 1.45 -0.25
C GLY A 210 14.86 2.03 -1.58
N GLU A 211 13.53 2.10 -1.71
CA GLU A 211 12.85 2.63 -2.89
C GLU A 211 13.23 4.09 -3.20
N TYR A 212 13.35 4.93 -2.17
CA TYR A 212 13.77 6.32 -2.34
C TYR A 212 15.18 6.43 -2.94
N PHE A 213 16.12 5.62 -2.46
CA PHE A 213 17.48 5.64 -2.99
C PHE A 213 17.58 4.99 -4.38
N LEU A 214 16.68 4.07 -4.74
CA LEU A 214 16.55 3.60 -6.13
C LEU A 214 16.08 4.71 -7.07
N ASP A 215 15.07 5.48 -6.68
CA ASP A 215 14.60 6.63 -7.46
C ASP A 215 15.73 7.66 -7.66
N LEU A 216 16.48 7.96 -6.58
CA LEU A 216 17.68 8.81 -6.68
C LEU A 216 18.76 8.23 -7.60
N LYS A 217 18.95 6.90 -7.59
CA LYS A 217 19.90 6.20 -8.47
C LYS A 217 19.56 6.46 -9.93
N TYR A 218 18.31 6.22 -10.33
CA TYR A 218 17.86 6.35 -11.73
C TYR A 218 17.85 7.82 -12.19
N THR A 219 17.43 8.74 -11.34
CA THR A 219 17.39 10.17 -11.67
C THR A 219 18.79 10.80 -11.82
N HIS A 220 19.82 10.25 -11.16
CA HIS A 220 21.18 10.81 -11.14
C HIS A 220 22.22 9.98 -11.91
N GLU A 221 21.83 8.85 -12.53
CA GLU A 221 22.72 7.88 -13.19
C GLU A 221 23.60 8.54 -14.26
N GLU A 222 23.02 9.35 -15.14
CA GLU A 222 23.75 10.00 -16.24
C GLU A 222 24.62 11.17 -15.80
N LYS A 223 24.19 11.93 -14.77
CA LYS A 223 24.81 13.20 -14.37
C LYS A 223 25.91 13.01 -13.31
N HIS A 224 25.77 12.02 -12.43
CA HIS A 224 26.64 11.83 -11.26
C HIS A 224 26.88 10.35 -10.94
N PRO A 225 27.68 9.61 -11.74
CA PRO A 225 27.82 8.16 -11.63
C PRO A 225 28.35 7.68 -10.27
N LYS A 226 29.28 8.43 -9.64
CA LYS A 226 29.78 8.09 -8.30
C LYS A 226 28.71 8.23 -7.21
N LYS A 227 27.82 9.21 -7.31
CA LYS A 227 26.70 9.38 -6.37
C LYS A 227 25.64 8.30 -6.59
N SER A 228 25.33 8.02 -7.86
CA SER A 228 24.39 6.95 -8.26
C SER A 228 24.82 5.59 -7.70
N LYS A 229 26.11 5.25 -7.75
CA LYS A 229 26.64 4.02 -7.12
C LYS A 229 26.39 3.98 -5.60
N LYS A 230 26.65 5.08 -4.89
CA LYS A 230 26.40 5.14 -3.44
C LYS A 230 24.90 5.00 -3.11
N TYR A 231 24.02 5.59 -3.92
CA TYR A 231 22.58 5.44 -3.75
C TYR A 231 22.14 3.99 -3.97
N PHE A 232 22.68 3.32 -4.99
CA PHE A 232 22.44 1.91 -5.24
C PHE A 232 22.86 1.02 -4.05
N GLU A 233 24.08 1.20 -3.54
CA GLU A 233 24.58 0.47 -2.37
C GLU A 233 23.67 0.69 -1.14
N THR A 234 23.23 1.93 -0.92
CA THR A 234 22.33 2.28 0.18
C THR A 234 20.96 1.63 0.01
N ALA A 235 20.42 1.64 -1.21
CA ALA A 235 19.15 1.02 -1.53
C ALA A 235 19.17 -0.50 -1.29
N MET A 236 20.21 -1.18 -1.77
CA MET A 236 20.37 -2.62 -1.56
C MET A 236 20.43 -2.99 -0.08
N ILE A 237 21.22 -2.26 0.72
CA ILE A 237 21.33 -2.54 2.16
C ILE A 237 19.97 -2.37 2.83
N ALA A 238 19.25 -1.27 2.55
CA ALA A 238 17.96 -1.00 3.16
C ALA A 238 16.88 -2.01 2.74
N LEU A 239 16.84 -2.42 1.46
CA LEU A 239 15.92 -3.45 0.99
C LEU A 239 16.23 -4.81 1.62
N ASN A 240 17.50 -5.18 1.76
CA ASN A 240 17.88 -6.43 2.41
C ASN A 240 17.46 -6.43 3.89
N GLN A 241 17.69 -5.32 4.59
CA GLN A 241 17.22 -5.15 5.98
C GLN A 241 15.69 -5.29 6.07
N ALA A 242 14.94 -4.67 5.17
CA ALA A 242 13.48 -4.80 5.13
C ALA A 242 13.04 -6.27 4.98
N ILE A 243 13.66 -7.01 4.06
CA ILE A 243 13.38 -8.44 3.83
C ILE A 243 13.65 -9.27 5.09
N GLU A 244 14.79 -9.07 5.75
CA GLU A 244 15.15 -9.78 6.99
C GLU A 244 14.15 -9.48 8.13
N ILE A 245 13.77 -8.22 8.29
CA ILE A 245 12.78 -7.79 9.30
C ILE A 245 11.41 -8.42 9.03
N TYR A 246 10.97 -8.44 7.78
CA TYR A 246 9.70 -9.08 7.41
C TYR A 246 9.75 -10.59 7.62
N GLN A 247 10.89 -11.25 7.39
CA GLN A 247 11.04 -12.67 7.73
C GLN A 247 10.96 -12.92 9.23
N GLU A 248 11.54 -12.05 10.06
CA GLU A 248 11.37 -12.10 11.52
C GLU A 248 9.89 -11.95 11.90
N ALA A 249 9.17 -11.02 11.26
CA ALA A 249 7.74 -10.81 11.52
C ALA A 249 6.88 -12.01 11.07
N LEU A 250 7.13 -12.58 9.89
CA LEU A 250 6.44 -13.78 9.38
C LEU A 250 6.74 -15.03 10.21
N ALA A 251 7.89 -15.11 10.88
CA ALA A 251 8.16 -16.19 11.80
C ALA A 251 7.23 -16.17 13.04
N LEU A 252 6.69 -14.99 13.39
CA LEU A 252 5.72 -14.81 14.47
C LEU A 252 4.28 -15.01 14.00
N VAL A 253 3.94 -14.45 12.83
CA VAL A 253 2.60 -14.46 12.23
C VAL A 253 2.66 -14.85 10.74
N PRO A 254 2.80 -16.15 10.42
CA PRO A 254 3.09 -16.59 9.04
C PRO A 254 2.01 -16.26 8.00
N GLU A 255 0.77 -16.08 8.44
CA GLU A 255 -0.40 -15.88 7.58
C GLU A 255 -0.84 -14.41 7.50
N ASP A 256 -0.13 -13.48 8.14
CA ASP A 256 -0.45 -12.05 8.10
C ASP A 256 -0.28 -11.50 6.69
N VAL A 257 -1.39 -11.08 6.09
CA VAL A 257 -1.39 -10.69 4.67
C VAL A 257 -0.72 -9.34 4.40
N TYR A 258 -0.64 -8.45 5.39
CA TYR A 258 0.06 -7.17 5.21
C TYR A 258 1.56 -7.40 5.20
N ILE A 259 2.07 -8.22 6.13
CA ILE A 259 3.49 -8.57 6.17
C ILE A 259 3.87 -9.38 4.92
N LEU A 260 3.05 -10.35 4.50
CA LEU A 260 3.29 -11.11 3.28
C LEU A 260 3.33 -10.22 2.02
N ASP A 261 2.42 -9.23 1.91
CA ASP A 261 2.40 -8.30 0.78
C ASP A 261 3.66 -7.41 0.75
N GLU A 262 4.03 -6.83 1.89
CA GLU A 262 5.23 -6.00 1.99
C GLU A 262 6.52 -6.80 1.78
N TYR A 263 6.58 -8.03 2.29
CA TYR A 263 7.67 -8.96 2.04
C TYR A 263 7.83 -9.27 0.55
N ALA A 264 6.72 -9.57 -0.13
CA ALA A 264 6.72 -9.87 -1.55
C ALA A 264 7.16 -8.66 -2.38
N ARG A 265 6.72 -7.45 -2.03
CA ARG A 265 7.16 -6.19 -2.66
C ARG A 265 8.65 -5.91 -2.45
N ALA A 266 9.17 -6.11 -1.24
CA ALA A 266 10.60 -5.95 -0.98
C ALA A 266 11.44 -6.97 -1.77
N CYS A 267 10.98 -8.22 -1.85
CA CYS A 267 11.60 -9.24 -2.71
C CYS A 267 11.51 -8.87 -4.19
N PHE A 268 10.40 -8.30 -4.65
CA PHE A 268 10.24 -7.80 -6.02
C PHE A 268 11.31 -6.74 -6.34
N SER A 269 11.41 -5.69 -5.52
CA SER A 269 12.39 -4.61 -5.72
C SER A 269 13.81 -5.15 -5.70
N MET A 270 14.13 -6.04 -4.75
CA MET A 270 15.45 -6.67 -4.67
C MET A 270 15.77 -7.52 -5.91
N ALA A 271 14.82 -8.33 -6.38
CA ALA A 271 15.01 -9.16 -7.56
C ALA A 271 15.24 -8.31 -8.83
N TYR A 272 14.57 -7.16 -8.92
CA TYR A 272 14.65 -6.27 -10.07
C TYR A 272 16.02 -5.61 -10.21
N ILE A 273 16.67 -5.30 -9.09
CA ILE A 273 17.96 -4.60 -9.07
C ILE A 273 19.17 -5.53 -8.95
N GLN A 274 18.94 -6.82 -8.70
CA GLN A 274 19.99 -7.79 -8.48
C GLN A 274 20.73 -8.12 -9.79
N GLU A 275 22.05 -7.94 -9.79
CA GLU A 275 22.90 -8.22 -10.95
C GLU A 275 23.25 -9.71 -11.09
N ASP A 276 23.32 -10.44 -9.97
CA ASP A 276 23.52 -11.89 -9.97
C ASP A 276 22.22 -12.62 -10.35
N GLU A 277 22.20 -13.26 -11.52
CA GLU A 277 21.01 -13.95 -12.03
C GLU A 277 20.48 -15.05 -11.09
N THR A 278 21.36 -15.73 -10.36
CA THR A 278 20.98 -16.80 -9.42
C THR A 278 20.27 -16.21 -8.21
N LEU A 279 20.84 -15.14 -7.63
CA LEU A 279 20.21 -14.44 -6.52
C LEU A 279 18.92 -13.75 -6.95
N ALA A 280 18.90 -13.14 -8.14
CA ALA A 280 17.70 -12.53 -8.71
C ALA A 280 16.59 -13.58 -8.84
N HIS A 281 16.92 -14.78 -9.33
CA HIS A 281 15.99 -15.90 -9.42
C HIS A 281 15.42 -16.29 -8.06
N GLU A 282 16.25 -16.41 -7.01
CA GLU A 282 15.76 -16.69 -5.65
C GLU A 282 14.75 -15.63 -5.17
N PHE A 283 15.07 -14.34 -5.34
CA PHE A 283 14.15 -13.28 -4.94
C PHE A 283 12.86 -13.27 -5.76
N TRP A 284 12.92 -13.59 -7.06
CA TRP A 284 11.71 -13.79 -7.88
C TRP A 284 10.84 -14.93 -7.34
N GLN A 285 11.42 -16.06 -6.94
CA GLN A 285 10.65 -17.16 -6.34
C GLN A 285 10.02 -16.77 -5.01
N ARG A 286 10.75 -16.05 -4.14
CA ARG A 286 10.24 -15.54 -2.86
C ARG A 286 9.09 -14.55 -3.09
N CYS A 287 9.23 -13.63 -4.04
CA CYS A 287 8.21 -12.68 -4.45
C CYS A 287 6.93 -13.38 -4.97
N ILE A 288 7.08 -14.33 -5.90
CA ILE A 288 5.96 -15.11 -6.45
C ILE A 288 5.24 -15.87 -5.33
N SER A 289 6.00 -16.58 -4.48
CA SER A 289 5.44 -17.33 -3.35
C SER A 289 4.69 -16.42 -2.38
N GLY A 290 5.26 -15.27 -2.03
CA GLY A 290 4.63 -14.28 -1.14
C GLY A 290 3.31 -13.76 -1.70
N PHE A 291 3.28 -13.29 -2.95
CA PHE A 291 2.03 -12.83 -3.55
C PHE A 291 1.00 -13.95 -3.73
N GLN A 292 1.43 -15.18 -4.04
CA GLN A 292 0.52 -16.33 -4.09
C GLN A 292 -0.12 -16.59 -2.72
N GLN A 293 0.66 -16.52 -1.63
CA GLN A 293 0.12 -16.66 -0.27
C GLN A 293 -0.88 -15.54 0.06
N VAL A 294 -0.60 -14.28 -0.30
CA VAL A 294 -1.54 -13.15 -0.14
C VAL A 294 -2.86 -13.44 -0.86
N ILE A 295 -2.82 -13.84 -2.13
CA ILE A 295 -4.03 -14.04 -2.96
C ILE A 295 -4.81 -15.29 -2.53
N CYS A 296 -4.13 -16.33 -2.06
CA CYS A 296 -4.74 -17.56 -1.60
C CYS A 296 -5.24 -17.48 -0.14
N SER A 297 -4.78 -16.52 0.66
CA SER A 297 -5.18 -16.35 2.06
C SER A 297 -6.69 -16.19 2.24
N GLU A 298 -7.23 -16.75 3.33
CA GLU A 298 -8.61 -16.54 3.77
C GLU A 298 -8.85 -15.06 4.15
N ASP A 299 -7.81 -14.42 4.68
CA ASP A 299 -7.84 -13.05 5.16
C ASP A 299 -7.39 -12.03 4.10
N LYS A 300 -7.20 -12.41 2.83
CA LYS A 300 -6.78 -11.49 1.73
C LYS A 300 -7.58 -10.20 1.61
N HIS A 301 -8.82 -10.21 2.08
CA HIS A 301 -9.72 -9.08 2.10
C HIS A 301 -9.27 -7.99 3.10
N GLU A 302 -8.32 -8.31 4.00
CA GLU A 302 -7.48 -7.41 4.82
C GLU A 302 -6.60 -6.49 4.02
N LEU A 303 -6.29 -6.76 2.77
CA LEU A 303 -5.48 -5.81 2.02
C LEU A 303 -6.33 -4.66 1.43
N GLY A 304 -7.64 -4.86 1.32
CA GLY A 304 -8.54 -4.00 0.55
C GLY A 304 -8.38 -4.19 -0.97
N TYR A 305 -9.43 -3.87 -1.72
CA TYR A 305 -9.52 -4.16 -3.16
C TYR A 305 -8.34 -3.59 -3.98
N ALA A 306 -7.99 -2.32 -3.76
CA ALA A 306 -6.95 -1.66 -4.56
C ALA A 306 -5.58 -2.30 -4.38
N ASN A 307 -5.17 -2.58 -3.15
CA ASN A 307 -3.89 -3.23 -2.89
C ASN A 307 -3.91 -4.67 -3.39
N LEU A 308 -4.98 -5.44 -3.13
CA LEU A 308 -5.07 -6.83 -3.57
C LEU A 308 -5.01 -6.92 -5.11
N LEU A 309 -5.67 -6.01 -5.82
CA LEU A 309 -5.57 -5.90 -7.27
C LEU A 309 -4.13 -5.60 -7.71
N GLN A 310 -3.43 -4.72 -7.00
CA GLN A 310 -2.03 -4.41 -7.26
C GLN A 310 -1.11 -5.61 -7.00
N SER A 311 -1.24 -6.31 -5.87
CA SER A 311 -0.47 -7.52 -5.52
C SER A 311 -0.70 -8.63 -6.56
N THR A 312 -1.95 -8.80 -7.00
CA THR A 312 -2.34 -9.74 -8.06
C THR A 312 -1.69 -9.39 -9.40
N SER A 313 -1.54 -8.10 -9.69
CA SER A 313 -0.86 -7.59 -10.89
C SER A 313 0.65 -7.79 -10.81
N PHE A 314 1.26 -7.50 -9.66
CA PHE A 314 2.69 -7.73 -9.42
C PHE A 314 3.06 -9.20 -9.45
N LEU A 315 2.15 -10.12 -9.05
CA LEU A 315 2.35 -11.55 -9.28
C LEU A 315 2.51 -11.87 -10.79
N GLY A 316 1.61 -11.35 -11.63
CA GLY A 316 1.71 -11.52 -13.08
C GLY A 316 3.01 -10.94 -13.65
N TYR A 317 3.49 -9.85 -13.07
CA TYR A 317 4.76 -9.25 -13.46
C TYR A 317 5.98 -10.06 -13.00
N ALA A 318 5.98 -10.55 -11.76
CA ALA A 318 7.03 -11.40 -11.23
C ALA A 318 7.14 -12.71 -12.04
N LEU A 319 6.01 -13.33 -12.41
CA LEU A 319 5.97 -14.49 -13.30
C LEU A 319 6.57 -14.18 -14.69
N THR A 320 6.32 -12.98 -15.22
CA THR A 320 6.92 -12.51 -16.48
C THR A 320 8.44 -12.41 -16.33
N LYS A 321 8.92 -11.77 -15.27
CA LYS A 321 10.35 -11.59 -14.99
C LYS A 321 11.08 -12.92 -14.74
N SER A 322 10.39 -13.91 -14.18
CA SER A 322 10.92 -15.25 -13.99
C SER A 322 10.83 -16.16 -15.23
N GLY A 323 10.41 -15.63 -16.40
CA GLY A 323 10.28 -16.40 -17.64
C GLY A 323 9.08 -17.37 -17.69
N ARG A 324 8.16 -17.32 -16.72
CA ARG A 324 6.96 -18.18 -16.66
C ARG A 324 5.83 -17.59 -17.50
N PHE A 325 6.09 -17.37 -18.79
CA PHE A 325 5.20 -16.60 -19.67
C PHE A 325 3.77 -17.13 -19.78
N PRO A 326 3.50 -18.46 -19.89
CA PRO A 326 2.12 -18.95 -19.96
C PRO A 326 1.30 -18.61 -18.71
N GLU A 327 1.92 -18.72 -17.52
CA GLU A 327 1.29 -18.43 -16.24
C GLU A 327 1.06 -16.93 -16.06
N ALA A 328 2.07 -16.13 -16.40
CA ALA A 328 1.96 -14.68 -16.41
C ALA A 328 0.83 -14.22 -17.34
N TRP A 329 0.77 -14.78 -18.56
CA TRP A 329 -0.26 -14.43 -19.53
C TRP A 329 -1.66 -14.75 -19.01
N PHE A 330 -1.86 -15.94 -18.46
CA PHE A 330 -3.14 -16.32 -17.86
C PHE A 330 -3.53 -15.38 -16.71
N GLN A 331 -2.60 -15.13 -15.79
CA GLN A 331 -2.81 -14.24 -14.65
C GLN A 331 -3.20 -12.82 -15.09
N LEU A 332 -2.47 -12.25 -16.05
CA LEU A 332 -2.72 -10.89 -16.51
C LEU A 332 -4.08 -10.74 -17.21
N ASN A 333 -4.47 -11.73 -18.03
CA ASN A 333 -5.78 -11.70 -18.72
C ASN A 333 -6.95 -11.98 -17.76
N LEU A 334 -6.74 -12.77 -16.70
CA LEU A 334 -7.75 -12.95 -15.66
C LEU A 334 -8.06 -11.61 -14.96
N ILE A 335 -7.02 -10.84 -14.62
CA ILE A 335 -7.19 -9.51 -14.03
C ILE A 335 -7.89 -8.57 -15.01
N GLU A 336 -7.46 -8.52 -16.27
CA GLU A 336 -8.09 -7.68 -17.30
C GLU A 336 -9.58 -8.01 -17.48
N SER A 337 -9.97 -9.30 -17.38
CA SER A 337 -11.38 -9.70 -17.48
C SER A 337 -12.25 -9.16 -16.34
N CYS A 338 -11.65 -8.94 -15.16
CA CYS A 338 -12.32 -8.41 -13.98
C CYS A 338 -12.22 -6.88 -13.87
N ALA A 339 -11.14 -6.29 -14.38
CA ALA A 339 -10.82 -4.87 -14.29
C ALA A 339 -10.27 -4.33 -15.63
N PRO A 340 -11.10 -4.27 -16.69
CA PRO A 340 -10.65 -3.97 -18.04
C PRO A 340 -10.12 -2.54 -18.24
N HIS A 341 -10.46 -1.60 -17.35
CA HIS A 341 -10.02 -0.21 -17.41
C HIS A 341 -8.81 0.10 -16.50
N TYR A 342 -8.27 -0.91 -15.80
CA TYR A 342 -7.15 -0.72 -14.91
C TYR A 342 -5.84 -0.52 -15.70
N TRP A 343 -5.30 0.70 -15.69
CA TRP A 343 -4.15 1.04 -16.54
C TRP A 343 -2.94 0.13 -16.34
N LEU A 344 -2.67 -0.27 -15.09
CA LEU A 344 -1.50 -1.06 -14.72
C LEU A 344 -1.52 -2.43 -15.41
N ILE A 345 -2.69 -3.05 -15.61
CA ILE A 345 -2.71 -4.38 -16.24
C ILE A 345 -2.26 -4.31 -17.70
N HIS A 346 -2.65 -3.26 -18.40
CA HIS A 346 -2.27 -3.03 -19.80
C HIS A 346 -0.81 -2.65 -19.91
N TYR A 347 -0.31 -1.84 -18.96
CA TYR A 347 1.11 -1.51 -18.84
C TYR A 347 1.96 -2.78 -18.68
N LEU A 348 1.60 -3.64 -17.73
CA LEU A 348 2.32 -4.89 -17.46
C LEU A 348 2.24 -5.89 -18.62
N LYS A 349 1.15 -5.90 -19.39
CA LYS A 349 1.07 -6.70 -20.63
C LYS A 349 2.04 -6.19 -21.69
N ALA A 350 2.27 -4.87 -21.79
CA ALA A 350 3.31 -4.34 -22.68
C ALA A 350 4.71 -4.82 -22.27
N CYS A 351 5.03 -4.75 -20.96
CA CYS A 351 6.28 -5.28 -20.42
C CYS A 351 6.41 -6.79 -20.66
N HIS A 352 5.32 -7.55 -20.51
CA HIS A 352 5.27 -8.99 -20.75
C HIS A 352 5.71 -9.36 -22.16
N PHE A 353 5.15 -8.72 -23.18
CA PHE A 353 5.52 -9.01 -24.57
C PHE A 353 6.97 -8.65 -24.86
N CYS A 354 7.46 -7.51 -24.35
CA CYS A 354 8.85 -7.12 -24.51
C CYS A 354 9.81 -8.14 -23.87
N GLN A 355 9.53 -8.56 -22.64
CA GLN A 355 10.33 -9.56 -21.93
C GLN A 355 10.29 -10.91 -22.65
N LYS A 356 9.12 -11.32 -23.14
CA LYS A 356 8.95 -12.56 -23.90
C LYS A 356 9.82 -12.58 -25.15
N ILE A 357 9.83 -11.49 -25.93
CA ILE A 357 10.70 -11.38 -27.11
C ILE A 357 12.18 -11.49 -26.72
N GLN A 358 12.58 -10.83 -25.63
CA GLN A 358 13.98 -10.84 -25.19
C GLN A 358 14.45 -12.25 -24.78
N VAL A 359 13.60 -13.00 -24.08
CA VAL A 359 13.96 -14.32 -23.54
C VAL A 359 13.78 -15.44 -24.57
N GLU A 360 12.65 -15.48 -25.28
CA GLU A 360 12.36 -16.57 -26.22
C GLU A 360 13.04 -16.36 -27.59
N ASN A 361 13.44 -15.12 -27.90
CA ASN A 361 14.04 -14.71 -29.17
C ASN A 361 13.32 -15.32 -30.41
N PRO A 362 12.00 -15.08 -30.56
CA PRO A 362 11.22 -15.67 -31.63
C PRO A 362 11.66 -15.14 -33.00
N GLY A 363 11.46 -15.94 -34.05
CA GLY A 363 11.71 -15.51 -35.42
C GLY A 363 10.73 -14.43 -35.91
N GLU A 364 11.10 -13.75 -37.01
CA GLU A 364 10.19 -12.92 -37.80
C GLU A 364 9.23 -13.87 -38.55
N PRO A 365 7.94 -14.02 -38.20
CA PRO A 365 6.97 -12.93 -37.98
C PRO A 365 6.37 -12.83 -36.56
N GLU A 366 6.71 -13.76 -35.68
CA GLU A 366 6.13 -13.82 -34.33
C GLU A 366 6.66 -12.67 -33.46
N ARG A 367 7.93 -12.31 -33.62
CA ARG A 367 8.52 -11.12 -32.99
C ARG A 367 7.73 -9.84 -33.29
N GLU A 368 7.44 -9.58 -34.56
CA GLU A 368 6.65 -8.43 -35.00
C GLU A 368 5.24 -8.43 -34.41
N LYS A 369 4.58 -9.60 -34.37
CA LYS A 369 3.27 -9.75 -33.72
C LYS A 369 3.33 -9.33 -32.25
N TYR A 370 4.32 -9.78 -31.49
CA TYR A 370 4.47 -9.40 -30.08
C TYR A 370 4.77 -7.92 -29.89
N LEU A 371 5.57 -7.29 -30.77
CA LEU A 371 5.81 -5.84 -30.74
C LEU A 371 4.51 -5.04 -30.93
N ILE A 372 3.66 -5.44 -31.88
CA ILE A 372 2.35 -4.81 -32.10
C ILE A 372 1.44 -5.00 -30.88
N GLN A 373 1.41 -6.21 -30.29
CA GLN A 373 0.61 -6.46 -29.10
C GLN A 373 1.09 -5.65 -27.89
N ALA A 374 2.41 -5.44 -27.76
CA ALA A 374 3.00 -4.59 -26.73
C ALA A 374 2.57 -3.13 -26.89
N LEU A 375 2.65 -2.57 -28.11
CA LEU A 375 2.20 -1.20 -28.41
C LEU A 375 0.71 -1.01 -28.12
N ASN A 376 -0.15 -1.92 -28.59
CA ASN A 376 -1.59 -1.86 -28.37
C ASN A 376 -1.94 -1.92 -26.87
N SER A 377 -1.20 -2.73 -26.09
CA SER A 377 -1.38 -2.79 -24.64
C SER A 377 -0.94 -1.48 -23.99
N LEU A 378 0.20 -0.92 -24.39
CA LEU A 378 0.66 0.36 -23.87
C LEU A 378 -0.30 1.51 -24.19
N GLN A 379 -0.88 1.52 -25.40
CA GLN A 379 -1.91 2.50 -25.79
C GLN A 379 -3.12 2.43 -24.87
N LYS A 380 -3.66 1.22 -24.60
CA LYS A 380 -4.77 1.04 -23.66
C LYS A 380 -4.44 1.53 -22.24
N ALA A 381 -3.19 1.37 -21.81
CA ALA A 381 -2.74 1.89 -20.52
C ALA A 381 -2.80 3.43 -20.50
N ILE A 382 -2.38 4.10 -21.58
CA ILE A 382 -2.42 5.57 -21.71
C ILE A 382 -3.85 6.11 -21.75
N GLU A 383 -4.77 5.42 -22.43
CA GLU A 383 -6.17 5.82 -22.59
C GLU A 383 -7.00 5.73 -21.29
N SER A 384 -6.45 5.14 -20.22
CA SER A 384 -7.13 5.05 -18.94
C SER A 384 -7.16 6.40 -18.22
N ASN A 385 -8.37 6.84 -17.85
CA ASN A 385 -8.63 8.07 -17.10
C ASN A 385 -8.35 7.97 -15.58
N ASP A 386 -7.62 6.93 -15.14
CA ASP A 386 -7.26 6.76 -13.73
C ASP A 386 -6.29 7.87 -13.30
N PRO A 387 -6.59 8.68 -12.26
CA PRO A 387 -5.69 9.72 -11.77
C PRO A 387 -4.32 9.19 -11.32
N SER A 388 -4.26 7.92 -10.92
CA SER A 388 -3.02 7.23 -10.52
C SER A 388 -2.21 6.70 -11.71
N ASN A 389 -2.66 6.91 -12.94
CA ASN A 389 -2.01 6.43 -14.14
C ASN A 389 -0.67 7.13 -14.38
N LYS A 390 0.42 6.35 -14.26
CA LYS A 390 1.80 6.83 -14.43
C LYS A 390 2.43 6.43 -15.74
N THR A 391 1.65 5.86 -16.68
CA THR A 391 2.18 5.32 -17.94
C THR A 391 3.02 6.35 -18.71
N LEU A 392 2.55 7.59 -18.83
CA LEU A 392 3.26 8.65 -19.56
C LEU A 392 4.59 9.08 -18.91
N THR A 393 4.72 8.90 -17.59
CA THR A 393 5.94 9.24 -16.85
C THR A 393 6.91 8.08 -16.76
N GLU A 394 6.42 6.85 -16.63
CA GLU A 394 7.24 5.66 -16.39
C GLU A 394 7.70 4.98 -17.69
N ALA A 395 6.82 4.86 -18.70
CA ALA A 395 7.13 4.13 -19.94
C ALA A 395 8.39 4.63 -20.69
N PRO A 396 8.69 5.95 -20.73
CA PRO A 396 9.90 6.44 -21.41
C PRO A 396 11.20 5.95 -20.77
N ILE A 397 11.21 5.72 -19.46
CA ILE A 397 12.41 5.37 -18.68
C ILE A 397 12.47 3.89 -18.26
N ASP A 398 11.34 3.17 -18.32
CA ASP A 398 11.25 1.77 -17.92
C ASP A 398 12.12 0.86 -18.81
N PRO A 399 13.13 0.14 -18.26
CA PRO A 399 14.01 -0.71 -19.07
C PRO A 399 13.28 -1.88 -19.73
N ASP A 400 12.14 -2.34 -19.21
CA ASP A 400 11.36 -3.43 -19.78
C ASP A 400 10.66 -3.05 -21.08
N LEU A 401 10.44 -1.75 -21.30
CA LEU A 401 9.90 -1.21 -22.55
C LEU A 401 10.98 -0.74 -23.52
N LYS A 402 12.28 -0.95 -23.21
CA LYS A 402 13.41 -0.55 -24.07
C LYS A 402 13.28 -1.08 -25.50
N LEU A 403 12.75 -2.29 -25.66
CA LEU A 403 12.57 -2.92 -26.97
C LEU A 403 11.61 -2.14 -27.87
N LEU A 404 10.52 -1.57 -27.33
CA LEU A 404 9.61 -0.70 -28.08
C LEU A 404 10.32 0.59 -28.48
N ARG A 405 11.07 1.19 -27.56
CA ARG A 405 11.82 2.43 -27.83
C ARG A 405 12.88 2.27 -28.92
N THR A 406 13.43 1.07 -29.10
CA THR A 406 14.44 0.79 -30.13
C THR A 406 13.86 0.25 -31.43
N SER A 407 12.88 -0.65 -31.36
CA SER A 407 12.37 -1.39 -32.54
C SER A 407 11.11 -0.77 -33.15
N LYS A 408 10.38 0.05 -32.39
CA LYS A 408 9.14 0.74 -32.78
C LYS A 408 9.17 2.21 -32.35
N ASN A 409 10.33 2.85 -32.53
CA ASN A 409 10.57 4.20 -32.02
C ASN A 409 9.52 5.23 -32.52
N PRO A 410 9.15 5.28 -33.82
CA PRO A 410 8.15 6.24 -34.28
C PRO A 410 6.78 6.06 -33.63
N GLU A 411 6.29 4.82 -33.54
CA GLU A 411 5.00 4.49 -32.95
C GLU A 411 5.01 4.74 -31.43
N PHE A 412 6.08 4.34 -30.75
CA PHE A 412 6.25 4.61 -29.32
C PHE A 412 6.30 6.12 -29.03
N CYS A 413 7.08 6.90 -29.78
CA CYS A 413 7.13 8.35 -29.63
C CYS A 413 5.78 9.01 -29.95
N GLY A 414 5.05 8.47 -30.94
CA GLY A 414 3.68 8.88 -31.24
C GLY A 414 2.76 8.76 -30.03
N LEU A 415 2.76 7.60 -29.36
CA LEU A 415 1.97 7.34 -28.15
C LEU A 415 2.36 8.25 -26.98
N MET A 416 3.64 8.58 -26.84
CA MET A 416 4.12 9.44 -25.73
C MET A 416 3.88 10.94 -25.96
N SER A 417 3.56 11.36 -27.18
CA SER A 417 3.31 12.77 -27.49
C SER A 417 1.83 13.13 -27.22
N LYS A 418 1.59 14.27 -26.57
CA LYS A 418 0.24 14.72 -26.14
C LYS A 418 -0.77 14.88 -27.29
N ASP A 419 -0.30 14.88 -28.55
CA ASP A 419 -1.13 15.12 -29.73
C ASP A 419 -1.97 13.89 -30.14
N TYR A 420 -1.62 12.68 -29.69
CA TYR A 420 -2.40 11.46 -30.02
C TYR A 420 -3.74 11.39 -29.27
N LEU A 421 -3.83 11.99 -28.07
CA LEU A 421 -5.04 12.00 -27.23
C LEU A 421 -6.14 12.96 -27.71
N ARG A 422 -5.89 13.74 -28.78
CA ARG A 422 -6.92 14.62 -29.40
C ARG A 422 -7.51 14.04 -30.68
N GLY A 423 -7.06 12.88 -31.15
CA GLY A 423 -7.40 12.35 -32.47
C GLY A 423 -8.61 11.41 -32.53
N SER A 424 -9.26 11.08 -31.41
CA SER A 424 -10.33 10.06 -31.38
C SER A 424 -11.74 10.59 -31.08
N ASP A 425 -11.92 11.90 -30.87
CA ASP A 425 -13.24 12.53 -30.64
C ASP A 425 -13.79 13.25 -31.88
N GLU A 426 -13.11 13.17 -33.03
CA GLU A 426 -13.63 13.64 -34.32
C GLU A 426 -13.46 12.54 -35.38
N SER A 427 -14.40 11.59 -35.42
CA SER A 427 -14.65 10.68 -36.55
C SER A 427 -16.09 10.19 -36.56
#